data_AF-R5Z3L0-F1
#
_entry.id   AF-R5Z3L0-F1
#
_cell.length_a   1.000
_cell.length_b   1.000
_cell.length_c   1.000
_cell.angle_alpha   90.00
_cell.angle_beta   90.00
_cell.angle_gamma   90.00
#
_symmetry.space_group_name_H-M   'P 1'
#
loop_
_entity.id
_entity.type
_entity.pdbx_description
1 polymer ?
#
loop_
_entity_poly.entity_id
_entity_poly.type
_entity_poly.pdbx_seq_one_letter_code
_entity_poly.pdbx_strand_id
1 'polypeptide(L)'
;MFSKLRNYIKQEETKIYYIKNKINVINYKKILVFEDNKILIEIIDDILEIKGENLIIKRFEKEELLVEGSIYSITFRGNYV
;
A
#
# COMPACT_ATOMS: atom_id res chain seq x y z
N MET A 1 29.78 -1.32 -3.16
CA MET A 1 29.65 -1.52 -4.63
C MET A 1 28.57 -2.53 -4.97
N PHE A 2 28.57 -3.74 -4.38
CA PHE A 2 27.49 -4.74 -4.51
C PHE A 2 26.10 -4.27 -4.04
N SER A 3 26.02 -3.38 -3.05
CA SER A 3 24.75 -2.80 -2.56
C SER A 3 24.03 -1.95 -3.61
N LYS A 4 24.77 -1.19 -4.42
CA LYS A 4 24.18 -0.37 -5.49
C LYS A 4 23.64 -1.22 -6.63
N LEU A 5 24.36 -2.27 -7.02
CA LEU A 5 23.91 -3.24 -8.03
C LEU A 5 22.69 -4.03 -7.54
N ARG A 6 22.69 -4.44 -6.27
CA ARG A 6 21.54 -5.11 -5.64
C ARG A 6 20.31 -4.21 -5.64
N ASN A 7 20.43 -2.93 -5.30
CA ASN A 7 19.32 -1.98 -5.34
C ASN A 7 18.84 -1.71 -6.78
N TYR A 8 19.74 -1.73 -7.77
CA TYR A 8 19.38 -1.59 -9.18
C TYR A 8 18.57 -2.79 -9.71
N ILE A 9 18.85 -3.99 -9.20
CA ILE A 9 18.13 -5.24 -9.53
C ILE A 9 16.85 -5.39 -8.67
N LYS A 10 16.83 -4.84 -7.44
CA LYS A 10 15.71 -4.85 -6.48
C LYS A 10 14.88 -3.56 -6.49
N GLN A 11 14.72 -2.87 -7.62
CA GLN A 11 13.65 -1.87 -7.69
C GLN A 11 12.32 -2.61 -7.69
N GLU A 12 11.86 -2.96 -6.49
CA GLU A 12 10.67 -3.72 -6.25
C GLU A 12 9.47 -2.79 -6.41
N GLU A 13 8.91 -2.72 -7.63
CA GLU A 13 7.74 -1.91 -7.93
C GLU A 13 6.59 -2.19 -6.95
N THR A 14 5.90 -1.13 -6.50
CA THR A 14 4.68 -1.31 -5.72
C THR A 14 3.61 -1.95 -6.61
N LYS A 15 3.02 -3.06 -6.15
CA LYS A 15 1.91 -3.72 -6.85
C LYS A 15 0.65 -3.66 -6.02
N ILE A 16 -0.45 -3.27 -6.65
CA ILE A 16 -1.75 -3.14 -5.99
C ILE A 16 -2.75 -4.01 -6.73
N TYR A 17 -3.34 -4.96 -6.02
CA TYR A 17 -4.37 -5.86 -6.54
C TYR A 17 -5.69 -5.61 -5.82
N TYR A 18 -6.76 -5.36 -6.58
CA TYR A 18 -8.11 -5.26 -6.06
C TYR A 18 -8.95 -6.47 -6.47
N ILE A 19 -9.33 -7.30 -5.50
CA ILE A 19 -10.08 -8.55 -5.75
C ILE A 19 -11.12 -8.74 -4.65
N LYS A 20 -12.41 -8.86 -5.02
CA LYS A 20 -13.52 -9.17 -4.11
C LYS A 20 -13.52 -8.33 -2.81
N ASN A 21 -13.48 -6.99 -2.95
CA ASN A 21 -13.43 -6.05 -1.82
C ASN A 21 -12.19 -6.21 -0.91
N LYS A 22 -11.09 -6.73 -1.47
CA LYS A 22 -9.79 -6.78 -0.81
C LYS A 22 -8.77 -6.04 -1.65
N ILE A 23 -7.89 -5.30 -0.98
CA ILE A 23 -6.74 -4.64 -1.59
C ILE A 23 -5.49 -5.30 -1.05
N ASN A 24 -4.71 -5.92 -1.93
CA ASN A 24 -3.38 -6.40 -1.61
C ASN A 24 -2.35 -5.39 -2.12
N VAL A 25 -1.50 -4.89 -1.23
CA VAL A 25 -0.42 -3.94 -1.55
C VAL A 25 0.91 -4.62 -1.27
N ILE A 26 1.70 -4.82 -2.32
CA ILE A 26 3.03 -5.41 -2.27
C ILE A 26 4.07 -4.30 -2.45
N ASN A 27 5.15 -4.39 -1.70
CA ASN A 27 6.25 -3.41 -1.62
C ASN A 27 5.76 -2.03 -1.16
N TYR A 28 4.98 -1.99 -0.07
CA TYR A 28 4.66 -0.76 0.65
C TYR A 28 5.82 -0.36 1.58
N LYS A 29 5.95 0.94 1.88
CA LYS A 29 7.00 1.46 2.78
C LYS A 29 6.56 1.51 4.22
N LYS A 30 5.39 2.11 4.49
CA LYS A 30 4.81 2.22 5.83
C LYS A 30 3.32 2.51 5.77
N ILE A 31 2.60 2.15 6.83
CA ILE A 31 1.23 2.60 7.06
C ILE A 31 1.30 3.96 7.77
N LEU A 32 0.64 4.97 7.20
CA LEU A 32 0.59 6.34 7.73
C LEU A 32 -0.63 6.54 8.64
N VAL A 33 -1.78 6.01 8.23
CA VAL A 33 -3.05 6.11 8.96
C VAL A 33 -3.76 4.76 8.82
N PHE A 34 -4.33 4.29 9.93
CA PHE A 34 -5.16 3.10 9.97
C PHE A 34 -6.40 3.36 10.85
N GLU A 35 -7.51 3.59 10.17
CA GLU A 35 -8.85 3.79 10.74
C GLU A 35 -9.83 2.85 10.01
N ASP A 36 -10.98 2.59 10.63
CA ASP A 36 -12.00 1.70 10.08
C ASP A 36 -12.64 2.23 8.78
N ASN A 37 -12.54 3.53 8.52
CA ASN A 37 -13.06 4.18 7.32
C ASN A 37 -11.97 4.66 6.34
N LYS A 38 -10.71 4.62 6.75
CA LYS A 38 -9.59 5.20 6.00
C LYS A 38 -8.26 4.54 6.32
N ILE A 39 -7.53 4.17 5.27
CA ILE A 39 -6.15 3.71 5.37
C ILE A 39 -5.27 4.53 4.44
N LEU A 40 -4.16 5.05 4.96
CA LEU A 40 -3.11 5.70 4.17
C LEU A 40 -1.84 4.86 4.21
N ILE A 41 -1.29 4.55 3.04
CA ILE A 41 -0.11 3.71 2.89
C ILE A 41 0.91 4.50 2.06
N GLU A 42 2.09 4.74 2.62
CA GLU A 42 3.21 5.25 1.83
C GLU A 42 3.74 4.11 0.95
N ILE A 43 3.76 4.37 -0.35
CA ILE A 43 4.34 3.50 -1.37
C ILE A 43 5.58 4.16 -1.97
N ILE A 44 6.20 3.55 -2.98
CA ILE A 44 7.53 4.01 -3.43
C ILE A 44 7.52 5.48 -3.89
N ASP A 45 6.55 5.87 -4.71
CA ASP A 45 6.52 7.20 -5.33
C ASP A 45 5.36 8.07 -4.84
N ASP A 46 4.50 7.53 -3.96
CA ASP A 46 3.19 8.10 -3.71
C ASP A 46 2.62 7.74 -2.33
N ILE A 47 1.45 8.31 -2.01
CA ILE A 47 0.62 7.84 -0.90
C ILE A 47 -0.65 7.22 -1.47
N LEU A 48 -0.86 5.93 -1.18
CA LEU A 48 -2.10 5.23 -1.48
C LEU A 48 -3.12 5.51 -0.37
N GLU A 49 -4.21 6.18 -0.72
CA GLU A 49 -5.38 6.37 0.13
C GLU A 49 -6.48 5.37 -0.23
N ILE A 50 -6.92 4.60 0.76
CA ILE A 50 -8.06 3.69 0.69
C ILE A 50 -9.15 4.25 1.59
N LYS A 51 -10.33 4.54 1.06
CA LYS A 51 -11.51 4.93 1.84
C LYS A 51 -12.60 3.89 1.73
N GLY A 52 -13.32 3.69 2.82
CA GLY A 52 -14.36 2.67 2.90
C GLY A 52 -15.07 2.66 4.24
N GLU A 53 -15.66 1.52 4.57
CA GLU A 53 -16.23 1.19 5.86
C GLU A 53 -15.75 -0.19 6.31
N ASN A 54 -15.59 -0.37 7.63
CA ASN A 54 -15.11 -1.61 8.24
C ASN A 54 -13.81 -2.14 7.62
N LEU A 55 -12.89 -1.23 7.28
CA LEU A 55 -11.58 -1.54 6.75
C LEU A 55 -10.74 -2.22 7.84
N ILE A 56 -10.25 -3.42 7.52
CA ILE A 56 -9.44 -4.23 8.42
C ILE A 56 -8.21 -4.77 7.70
N ILE A 57 -7.08 -4.78 8.40
CA ILE A 57 -5.86 -5.41 7.91
C ILE A 57 -5.92 -6.91 8.24
N LYS A 58 -5.96 -7.74 7.21
CA LYS A 58 -6.00 -9.21 7.32
C LYS A 58 -4.61 -9.85 7.30
N ARG A 59 -3.65 -9.19 6.64
CA ARG A 59 -2.25 -9.62 6.57
C ARG A 59 -1.36 -8.40 6.66
N PHE A 60 -0.35 -8.47 7.51
CA PHE A 60 0.64 -7.42 7.74
C PHE A 60 2.03 -8.06 7.76
N GLU A 61 2.59 -8.26 6.57
CA GLU A 61 3.96 -8.71 6.39
C GLU A 61 4.87 -7.52 6.10
N LYS A 62 6.18 -7.75 6.18
CA LYS A 62 7.21 -6.72 5.99
C LYS A 62 7.02 -5.92 4.68
N GLU A 63 6.62 -6.59 3.61
CA GLU A 63 6.50 -6.02 2.26
C GLU A 63 5.12 -6.33 1.62
N GLU A 64 4.17 -6.91 2.35
CA GLU A 64 2.82 -7.20 1.83
C GLU A 64 1.75 -6.81 2.86
N LEU A 65 0.72 -6.10 2.40
CA LEU A 65 -0.43 -5.68 3.20
C LEU A 65 -1.73 -6.11 2.52
N LEU A 66 -2.60 -6.81 3.24
CA LEU A 66 -3.95 -7.14 2.76
C LEU A 66 -5.00 -6.38 3.58
N VAL A 67 -5.76 -5.52 2.91
CA VAL A 67 -6.91 -4.79 3.45
C VAL A 67 -8.19 -5.42 2.95
N GLU A 68 -9.20 -5.56 3.82
CA GLU A 68 -10.53 -6.02 3.48
C GLU A 68 -11.58 -5.09 4.09
N GLY A 69 -12.70 -4.87 3.40
CA GLY A 69 -13.81 -4.05 3.88
C GLY A 69 -14.66 -3.52 2.72
N SER A 70 -15.63 -2.68 3.01
CA SER A 70 -16.44 -2.03 1.96
C SER A 70 -15.65 -0.86 1.39
N ILE A 71 -14.98 -1.05 0.24
CA ILE A 71 -14.09 -0.05 -0.36
C ILE A 71 -14.86 0.87 -1.31
N TYR A 72 -14.75 2.18 -1.09
CA TYR A 72 -15.43 3.22 -1.89
C TYR A 72 -14.51 3.88 -2.89
N SER A 73 -13.25 4.12 -2.50
CA SER A 73 -12.28 4.79 -3.37
C SER A 73 -10.86 4.38 -3.05
N ILE A 74 -10.04 4.34 -4.10
CA ILE A 74 -8.59 4.18 -4.04
C ILE A 74 -7.99 5.38 -4.77
N THR A 75 -7.11 6.14 -4.13
CA THR A 75 -6.53 7.36 -4.70
C THR A 75 -5.04 7.41 -4.44
N PHE A 76 -4.26 7.80 -5.44
CA PHE A 76 -2.85 8.10 -5.32
C PHE A 76 -2.68 9.60 -5.07
N ARG A 77 -2.06 9.96 -3.95
CA ARG A 77 -1.87 11.34 -3.50
C ARG A 77 -0.42 11.73 -3.70
N GLY A 78 -0.14 12.32 -4.88
CA GLY A 78 1.21 12.74 -5.25
C GLY A 78 1.90 13.47 -4.11
N ASN A 79 3.11 13.02 -3.75
CA ASN A 79 4.00 13.80 -2.91
C ASN A 79 4.50 14.98 -3.75
N TYR A 80 3.78 16.10 -3.74
CA TYR A 80 4.28 17.35 -4.29
C TYR A 80 5.51 17.77 -3.48
N VAL A 81 6.70 17.58 -4.06
CA VAL A 81 7.97 18.12 -3.58
C VAL A 81 8.19 19.49 -4.22
#